data_AF-A0A1B6EWD1-F1
#
_entry.id   AF-A0A1B6EWD1-F1
#
_cell.length_a   1.000
_cell.length_b   1.000
_cell.length_c   1.000
_cell.angle_alpha   90.00
_cell.angle_beta   90.00
_cell.angle_gamma   90.00
#
_symmetry.space_group_name_H-M   'P 1'
#
loop_
_entity.id
_entity.type
_entity.pdbx_description
1 polymer ?
#
loop_
_entity_poly.entity_id
_entity_poly.type
_entity_poly.pdbx_seq_one_letter_code
_entity_poly.pdbx_strand_id
1 'polypeptide(L)'
;HSPQLLSIFWTIFGQASEERTGSICSFISVAYHLAVTLQDESFIDSCVTEILPWCMAQHFNVRLYAQVVLQKLWPLNSKVADKYCAIRNSLTKSLNQGNAVRNAEKLKTDFYFTAFHAIYHFSLETIFWELPRLSNISRDEWISLSILQECCGNLNLHFSLSNEDNSLKQFTAATWVVKATEPEAGVEVEASGMQKKFVPWKGM
;
A
#
# COMPACT_ATOMS: atom_id res chain seq x y z
N HIS A 1 5.17 1.88 22.81
CA HIS A 1 5.90 2.09 21.55
C HIS A 1 7.39 2.12 21.83
N SER A 2 8.23 1.57 20.95
CA SER A 2 9.70 1.61 21.07
C SER A 2 10.24 2.63 20.08
N PRO A 3 10.56 3.88 20.50
CA PRO A 3 10.96 4.96 19.58
C PRO A 3 12.17 4.60 18.70
N GLN A 4 13.06 3.75 19.23
CA GLN A 4 14.22 3.23 18.52
C GLN A 4 13.83 2.49 17.24
N LEU A 5 12.73 1.73 17.25
CA LEU A 5 12.26 0.99 16.05
C LEU A 5 11.73 1.94 14.97
N LEU A 6 11.13 3.08 15.35
CA LEU A 6 10.67 4.08 14.39
C LEU A 6 11.86 4.80 13.73
N SER A 7 12.90 5.09 14.50
CA SER A 7 14.15 5.62 13.93
C SER A 7 14.79 4.62 12.96
N ILE A 8 14.87 3.34 13.35
CA ILE A 8 15.42 2.28 12.49
C ILE A 8 14.59 2.14 11.21
N PHE A 9 13.26 2.23 11.31
CA PHE A 9 12.38 2.20 10.14
C PHE A 9 12.76 3.28 9.11
N TRP A 10 12.96 4.53 9.54
CA TRP A 10 13.37 5.61 8.63
C TRP A 10 14.78 5.42 8.08
N THR A 11 15.71 4.88 8.87
CA THR A 11 17.05 4.50 8.37
C THR A 11 16.96 3.47 7.24
N ILE A 12 16.17 2.41 7.44
CA ILE A 12 15.98 1.35 6.44
C ILE A 12 15.23 1.90 5.22
N PHE A 13 14.24 2.78 5.42
CA PHE A 13 13.54 3.48 4.33
C PHE A 13 14.54 4.22 3.43
N GLY A 14 15.46 4.97 4.04
CA GLY A 14 16.53 5.67 3.33
C GLY A 14 17.44 4.72 2.55
N GLN A 15 17.91 3.64 3.16
CA GLN A 15 18.76 2.64 2.49
C GLN A 15 18.04 1.98 1.30
N ALA A 16 16.78 1.58 1.50
CA ALA A 16 15.95 0.97 0.47
C ALA A 16 15.73 1.90 -0.72
N SER A 17 15.75 3.22 -0.51
CA SER A 17 15.60 4.20 -1.58
C SER A 17 16.72 4.16 -2.61
N GLU A 18 17.94 3.92 -2.14
CA GLU A 18 19.16 3.90 -2.92
C GLU A 18 19.39 2.52 -3.53
N GLU A 19 19.19 1.46 -2.75
CA GLU A 19 19.56 0.10 -3.13
C GLU A 19 18.45 -0.65 -3.87
N ARG A 20 17.17 -0.35 -3.56
CA ARG A 20 16.02 -1.09 -4.09
C ARG A 20 14.78 -0.22 -4.19
N THR A 21 14.81 0.77 -5.09
CA THR A 21 13.70 1.71 -5.31
C THR A 21 12.34 1.02 -5.54
N GLY A 22 12.32 -0.19 -6.12
CA GLY A 22 11.09 -0.98 -6.29
C GLY A 22 10.39 -1.39 -4.99
N SER A 23 11.09 -1.37 -3.85
CA SER A 23 10.52 -1.68 -2.52
C SER A 23 9.84 -0.49 -1.84
N ILE A 24 10.02 0.73 -2.36
CA ILE A 24 9.57 1.96 -1.70
C ILE A 24 8.05 2.02 -1.54
N CYS A 25 7.27 1.45 -2.47
CA CYS A 25 5.83 1.36 -2.31
C CYS A 25 5.43 0.63 -1.01
N SER A 26 6.13 -0.46 -0.67
CA SER A 26 5.89 -1.21 0.57
C SER A 26 6.21 -0.37 1.80
N PHE A 27 7.36 0.31 1.80
CA PHE A 27 7.74 1.19 2.91
C PHE A 27 6.78 2.37 3.11
N ILE A 28 6.35 3.01 2.02
CA ILE A 28 5.31 4.07 2.06
C ILE A 28 4.00 3.53 2.66
N SER A 29 3.62 2.30 2.31
CA SER A 29 2.41 1.68 2.85
C SER A 29 2.55 1.34 4.34
N VAL A 30 3.71 0.83 4.75
CA VAL A 30 4.02 0.56 6.17
C VAL A 30 3.99 1.87 6.98
N ALA A 31 4.57 2.95 6.45
CA ALA A 31 4.53 4.27 7.10
C ALA A 31 3.08 4.74 7.32
N TYR A 32 2.20 4.56 6.33
CA TYR A 32 0.77 4.85 6.48
C TYR A 32 0.13 4.02 7.62
N HIS A 33 0.36 2.71 7.65
CA HIS A 33 -0.21 1.84 8.70
C HIS A 33 0.32 2.17 10.09
N LEU A 34 1.60 2.53 10.19
CA LEU A 34 2.17 3.05 11.43
C LEU A 34 1.51 4.37 11.81
N ALA A 35 1.29 5.30 10.89
CA ALA A 35 0.62 6.57 11.16
C ALA A 35 -0.82 6.37 11.65
N VAL A 36 -1.59 5.47 11.02
CA VAL A 36 -2.95 5.11 11.47
C VAL A 36 -2.95 4.51 12.87
N THR A 37 -1.98 3.65 13.17
CA THR A 37 -1.90 2.94 14.45
C THR A 37 -1.40 3.83 15.58
N LEU A 38 -0.39 4.67 15.32
CA LEU A 38 0.24 5.53 16.31
C LEU A 38 -0.56 6.80 16.57
N GLN A 39 -1.18 7.36 15.52
CA GLN A 39 -1.82 8.69 15.52
C GLN A 39 -0.96 9.81 16.13
N ASP A 40 0.36 9.65 16.08
CA ASP A 40 1.32 10.58 16.64
C ASP A 40 1.62 11.72 15.67
N GLU A 41 1.49 12.97 16.13
CA GLU A 41 1.68 14.17 15.32
C GLU A 41 3.09 14.24 14.71
N SER A 42 4.13 13.91 15.49
CA SER A 42 5.53 13.99 15.04
C SER A 42 5.87 12.92 14.00
N PHE A 43 5.32 11.72 14.16
CA PHE A 43 5.48 10.63 13.20
C PHE A 43 4.73 10.93 11.91
N ILE A 44 3.51 11.47 11.98
CA ILE A 44 2.74 11.89 10.80
C ILE A 44 3.48 13.02 10.06
N ASP A 45 4.06 13.98 10.79
CA ASP A 45 4.91 15.03 10.21
C ASP A 45 6.10 14.43 9.45
N SER A 46 6.80 13.47 10.06
CA SER A 46 7.91 12.73 9.43
C SER A 46 7.46 11.95 8.20
N CYS A 47 6.28 11.31 8.24
CA CYS A 47 5.73 10.64 7.07
C CYS A 47 5.56 11.63 5.91
N VAL A 48 5.09 12.84 6.17
CA VAL A 48 4.93 13.85 5.13
C VAL A 48 6.29 14.24 4.55
N THR A 49 7.29 14.52 5.39
CA THR A 49 8.61 14.97 4.92
C THR A 49 9.35 13.88 4.14
N GLU A 50 9.34 12.64 4.62
CA GLU A 50 10.07 11.52 4.01
C GLU A 50 9.38 11.00 2.74
N ILE A 51 8.04 11.06 2.66
CA ILE A 51 7.28 10.54 1.51
C ILE A 51 7.16 11.60 0.39
N LEU A 52 7.16 12.90 0.71
CA LEU A 52 6.95 13.96 -0.28
C LEU A 52 7.87 13.90 -1.51
N PRO A 53 9.19 13.64 -1.39
CA PRO A 53 10.08 13.52 -2.55
C PRO A 53 9.61 12.45 -3.54
N TRP A 54 8.98 11.38 -3.04
CA TRP A 54 8.51 10.26 -3.85
C TRP A 54 7.29 10.59 -4.71
N CYS A 55 6.57 11.67 -4.41
CA CYS A 55 5.51 12.18 -5.29
C CYS A 55 6.03 12.56 -6.68
N MET A 56 7.35 12.78 -6.81
CA MET A 56 8.04 13.18 -8.03
C MET A 56 9.04 12.11 -8.54
N ALA A 57 9.03 10.90 -7.96
CA ALA A 57 9.91 9.80 -8.38
C ALA A 57 9.78 9.47 -9.88
N GLN A 58 10.80 8.90 -10.52
CA GLN A 58 10.71 8.52 -11.94
C GLN A 58 9.70 7.38 -12.19
N HIS A 59 9.56 6.45 -11.23
CA HIS A 59 8.63 5.33 -11.31
C HIS A 59 7.19 5.76 -11.02
N PHE A 60 6.29 5.48 -11.96
CA PHE A 60 4.87 5.86 -11.86
C PHE A 60 4.18 5.31 -10.60
N ASN A 61 4.35 4.01 -10.30
CA ASN A 61 3.72 3.39 -9.13
C ASN A 61 4.20 4.03 -7.82
N VAL A 62 5.50 4.33 -7.71
CA VAL A 62 6.06 4.99 -6.52
C VAL A 62 5.45 6.37 -6.33
N ARG A 63 5.33 7.17 -7.41
CA ARG A 63 4.63 8.46 -7.37
C ARG A 63 3.19 8.30 -6.90
N LEU A 64 2.47 7.34 -7.48
CA LEU A 64 1.06 7.12 -7.17
C LEU A 64 0.87 6.75 -5.68
N TYR A 65 1.68 5.83 -5.16
CA TYR A 65 1.64 5.44 -3.74
C TYR A 65 1.93 6.61 -2.82
N ALA A 66 2.99 7.38 -3.11
CA ALA A 66 3.33 8.55 -2.32
C ALA A 66 2.19 9.57 -2.29
N GLN A 67 1.63 9.92 -3.45
CA GLN A 67 0.55 10.89 -3.55
C GLN A 67 -0.73 10.43 -2.84
N VAL A 68 -1.12 9.16 -3.01
CA VAL A 68 -2.31 8.60 -2.35
C VAL A 68 -2.12 8.50 -0.85
N VAL A 69 -0.97 8.02 -0.37
CA VAL A 69 -0.69 7.95 1.07
C VAL A 69 -0.72 9.33 1.70
N LEU A 70 -0.05 10.34 1.10
CA LEU A 70 -0.13 11.70 1.60
C LEU A 70 -1.58 12.21 1.67
N GLN A 71 -2.39 11.94 0.63
CA GLN A 71 -3.82 12.29 0.66
C GLN A 71 -4.56 11.66 1.85
N LYS A 72 -4.22 10.42 2.21
CA LYS A 72 -4.83 9.69 3.32
C LYS A 72 -4.26 10.04 4.71
N LEU A 73 -3.11 10.70 4.78
CA LEU A 73 -2.56 11.20 6.05
C LEU A 73 -3.26 12.47 6.55
N TRP A 74 -3.77 13.32 5.64
CA TRP A 74 -4.37 14.60 6.03
C TRP A 74 -5.53 14.49 7.03
N PRO A 75 -6.45 13.52 6.92
CA PRO A 75 -7.52 13.35 7.90
C PRO A 75 -7.04 12.86 9.27
N LEU A 76 -5.82 12.30 9.38
CA LEU A 76 -5.31 11.75 10.64
C LEU A 76 -4.84 12.83 11.62
N ASN A 77 -4.42 14.00 11.13
CA ASN A 77 -3.99 15.10 11.99
C ASN A 77 -4.19 16.46 11.29
N SER A 78 -5.10 17.28 11.82
CA SER A 78 -5.45 18.58 11.24
C SER A 78 -4.29 19.58 11.28
N LYS A 79 -3.48 19.60 12.34
CA LYS A 79 -2.35 20.54 12.45
C LYS A 79 -1.29 20.27 11.39
N VAL A 80 -0.95 19.00 11.16
CA VAL A 80 -0.03 18.61 10.08
C VAL A 80 -0.65 18.96 8.73
N ALA A 81 -1.94 18.68 8.52
CA ALA A 81 -2.63 19.02 7.28
C ALA A 81 -2.63 20.53 6.99
N ASP A 82 -2.76 21.37 8.02
CA ASP A 82 -2.73 22.83 7.90
C ASP A 82 -1.30 23.35 7.66
N LYS A 83 -0.30 22.80 8.35
CA LYS A 83 1.13 23.07 8.12
C LYS A 83 1.52 22.86 6.65
N TYR A 84 0.97 21.83 6.01
CA TYR A 84 1.25 21.47 4.61
C TYR A 84 0.10 21.81 3.64
N CYS A 85 -0.76 22.78 3.96
CA CYS A 85 -1.97 23.07 3.19
C CYS A 85 -1.71 23.32 1.68
N ALA A 86 -0.62 24.00 1.32
CA ALA A 86 -0.25 24.25 -0.08
C ALA A 86 0.05 22.94 -0.83
N ILE A 87 0.75 22.01 -0.19
CA ILE A 87 1.07 20.69 -0.75
C ILE A 87 -0.20 19.85 -0.85
N ARG A 88 -1.02 19.80 0.21
CA ARG A 88 -2.32 19.11 0.22
C ARG A 88 -3.19 19.56 -0.96
N ASN A 89 -3.33 20.87 -1.15
CA ASN A 89 -4.15 21.44 -2.21
C ASN A 89 -3.60 21.11 -3.60
N SER A 90 -2.28 21.16 -3.77
CA SER A 90 -1.60 20.85 -5.03
C SER A 90 -1.74 19.37 -5.40
N LEU A 91 -1.50 18.47 -4.44
CA LEU A 91 -1.65 17.03 -4.63
C LEU A 91 -3.09 16.64 -4.93
N THR A 92 -4.06 17.23 -4.23
CA THR A 92 -5.49 16.97 -4.48
C THR A 92 -5.87 17.34 -5.92
N LYS A 93 -5.41 18.48 -6.42
CA LYS A 93 -5.64 18.88 -7.82
C LYS A 93 -4.95 17.94 -8.81
N SER A 94 -3.70 17.55 -8.53
CA SER A 94 -2.91 16.67 -9.38
C SER A 94 -3.54 15.27 -9.52
N LEU A 95 -3.98 14.68 -8.40
CA LEU A 95 -4.63 13.36 -8.37
C LEU A 95 -5.98 13.35 -9.09
N ASN A 96 -6.66 14.49 -9.16
CA ASN A 96 -7.95 14.66 -9.84
C ASN A 96 -7.83 14.88 -11.36
N GLN A 97 -6.64 14.69 -11.96
CA GLN A 97 -6.41 14.91 -13.39
C GLN A 97 -6.00 13.65 -14.16
N GLY A 98 -6.63 13.41 -15.31
CA GLY A 98 -6.24 12.40 -16.29
C GLY A 98 -6.30 10.95 -15.79
N ASN A 99 -5.40 10.11 -16.31
CA ASN A 99 -5.34 8.67 -15.97
C ASN A 99 -4.89 8.41 -14.51
N ALA A 100 -4.32 9.41 -13.83
CA ALA A 100 -3.96 9.29 -12.43
C ALA A 100 -5.19 9.07 -11.55
N VAL A 101 -6.34 9.67 -11.91
CA VAL A 101 -7.61 9.54 -11.15
C VAL A 101 -8.00 8.09 -10.96
N ARG A 102 -8.08 7.32 -12.04
CA ARG A 102 -8.55 5.92 -11.97
C ARG A 102 -7.61 5.04 -11.16
N ASN A 103 -6.30 5.20 -11.33
CA ASN A 103 -5.32 4.40 -10.61
C ASN A 103 -5.23 4.83 -9.14
N ALA A 104 -5.37 6.12 -8.85
CA ALA A 104 -5.40 6.67 -7.49
C ALA A 104 -6.63 6.18 -6.74
N GLU A 105 -7.82 6.22 -7.37
CA GLU A 105 -9.04 5.73 -6.75
C GLU A 105 -8.94 4.23 -6.45
N LYS A 106 -8.45 3.40 -7.38
CA LYS A 106 -8.21 1.96 -7.12
C LYS A 106 -7.33 1.72 -5.90
N LEU A 107 -6.20 2.42 -5.80
CA LEU A 107 -5.26 2.29 -4.68
C LEU A 107 -5.88 2.81 -3.38
N LYS A 108 -6.58 3.94 -3.43
CA LYS A 108 -7.18 4.61 -2.29
C LYS A 108 -8.32 3.81 -1.66
N THR A 109 -9.10 3.11 -2.49
CA THR A 109 -10.22 2.25 -2.10
C THR A 109 -9.83 0.79 -1.90
N ASP A 110 -8.55 0.46 -2.07
CA ASP A 110 -8.06 -0.90 -1.83
C ASP A 110 -8.24 -1.30 -0.36
N PHE A 111 -8.38 -2.61 -0.10
CA PHE A 111 -8.54 -3.15 1.25
C PHE A 111 -7.42 -2.67 2.17
N TYR A 112 -6.19 -2.58 1.64
CA TYR A 112 -5.01 -2.29 2.42
C TYR A 112 -5.08 -0.87 2.98
N PHE A 113 -5.49 0.12 2.17
CA PHE A 113 -5.61 1.51 2.64
C PHE A 113 -6.97 1.86 3.26
N THR A 114 -7.98 0.99 3.12
CA THR A 114 -9.37 1.32 3.50
C THR A 114 -9.86 0.56 4.72
N ALA A 115 -9.61 -0.74 4.79
CA ALA A 115 -10.14 -1.60 5.85
C ALA A 115 -9.03 -2.15 6.75
N PHE A 116 -7.85 -2.46 6.23
CA PHE A 116 -6.81 -3.12 7.00
C PHE A 116 -6.28 -2.25 8.16
N HIS A 117 -6.35 -2.79 9.37
CA HIS A 117 -5.76 -2.21 10.57
C HIS A 117 -4.79 -3.20 11.22
N ALA A 118 -3.51 -2.82 11.33
CA ALA A 118 -2.43 -3.75 11.72
C ALA A 118 -2.60 -4.39 13.10
N ILE A 119 -3.25 -3.70 14.05
CA ILE A 119 -3.52 -4.24 15.40
C ILE A 119 -4.79 -5.10 15.43
N TYR A 120 -5.92 -4.58 14.96
CA TYR A 120 -7.21 -5.27 15.03
C TYR A 120 -7.28 -6.51 14.14
N HIS A 121 -6.54 -6.51 13.04
CA HIS A 121 -6.47 -7.66 12.14
C HIS A 121 -5.23 -8.53 12.39
N PHE A 122 -4.57 -8.39 13.54
CA PHE A 122 -3.43 -9.25 13.89
C PHE A 122 -3.91 -10.63 14.36
N SER A 123 -4.21 -11.51 13.41
CA SER A 123 -4.64 -12.90 13.65
C SER A 123 -4.02 -13.86 12.63
N LEU A 124 -3.96 -15.16 12.98
CA LEU A 124 -3.49 -16.19 12.04
C LEU A 124 -4.35 -16.25 10.78
N GLU A 125 -5.67 -16.21 10.93
CA GLU A 125 -6.61 -16.14 9.79
C GLU A 125 -6.30 -14.94 8.89
N THR A 126 -6.03 -13.76 9.46
CA THR A 126 -5.68 -12.61 8.60
C THR A 126 -4.36 -12.84 7.86
N ILE A 127 -3.32 -13.32 8.55
CA ILE A 127 -1.98 -13.46 7.99
C ILE A 127 -1.93 -14.54 6.91
N PHE A 128 -2.58 -15.68 7.12
CA PHE A 128 -2.46 -16.86 6.27
C PHE A 128 -3.64 -17.08 5.31
N TRP A 129 -4.77 -16.42 5.53
CA TRP A 129 -5.94 -16.52 4.65
C TRP A 129 -6.28 -15.17 4.00
N GLU A 130 -6.60 -14.14 4.80
CA GLU A 130 -7.13 -12.88 4.26
C GLU A 130 -6.10 -12.12 3.42
N LEU A 131 -4.87 -11.94 3.92
CA LEU A 131 -3.83 -11.21 3.19
C LEU A 131 -3.42 -11.91 1.89
N PRO A 132 -3.14 -13.24 1.86
CA PRO A 132 -2.88 -13.95 0.60
C PRO A 132 -4.03 -13.84 -0.39
N ARG A 133 -5.27 -14.03 0.08
CA ARG A 133 -6.49 -13.92 -0.74
C ARG A 133 -6.64 -12.53 -1.37
N LEU A 134 -6.43 -11.48 -0.59
CA LEU A 134 -6.62 -10.10 -1.04
C LEU A 134 -5.44 -9.57 -1.86
N SER A 135 -4.25 -10.14 -1.68
CA SER A 135 -3.02 -9.76 -2.39
C SER A 135 -2.76 -10.56 -3.66
N ASN A 136 -3.77 -11.29 -4.15
CA ASN A 136 -3.71 -12.10 -5.37
C ASN A 136 -2.59 -13.15 -5.36
N ILE A 137 -2.36 -13.77 -4.20
CA ILE A 137 -1.47 -14.92 -4.03
C ILE A 137 -2.17 -16.20 -4.51
N SER A 138 -1.43 -17.18 -5.04
CA SER A 138 -2.00 -18.47 -5.42
C SER A 138 -2.77 -19.12 -4.27
N ARG A 139 -3.90 -19.75 -4.59
CA ARG A 139 -4.75 -20.46 -3.62
C ARG A 139 -4.01 -21.58 -2.89
N ASP A 140 -2.95 -22.12 -3.51
CA ASP A 140 -2.13 -23.18 -2.91
C ASP A 140 -1.29 -22.68 -1.71
N GLU A 141 -1.11 -21.36 -1.57
CA GLU A 141 -0.40 -20.76 -0.43
C GLU A 141 -1.36 -20.31 0.70
N TRP A 142 -2.68 -20.43 0.52
CA TRP A 142 -3.64 -20.01 1.53
C TRP A 142 -3.84 -21.10 2.58
N ILE A 143 -3.85 -20.74 3.85
CA ILE A 143 -4.15 -21.68 4.94
C ILE A 143 -5.51 -21.35 5.52
N SER A 144 -6.47 -22.27 5.41
CA SER A 144 -7.82 -22.05 5.92
C SER A 144 -7.87 -22.01 7.45
N LEU A 145 -8.90 -21.37 7.98
CA LEU A 145 -9.15 -21.32 9.41
C LEU A 145 -9.25 -22.73 10.04
N SER A 146 -9.85 -23.69 9.34
CA SER A 146 -9.97 -25.07 9.81
C SER A 146 -8.62 -25.76 10.01
N ILE A 147 -7.68 -25.55 9.08
CA ILE A 147 -6.32 -26.10 9.18
C ILE A 147 -5.56 -25.41 10.32
N LEU A 148 -5.69 -24.10 10.46
CA LEU A 148 -5.09 -23.35 11.57
C LEU A 148 -5.63 -23.84 12.92
N GLN A 149 -6.93 -24.10 13.04
CA GLN A 149 -7.54 -24.66 14.24
C GLN A 149 -7.00 -26.05 14.58
N GLU A 150 -6.81 -26.91 13.56
CA GLU A 150 -6.23 -28.24 13.74
C GLU A 150 -4.77 -28.18 14.20
N CYS A 151 -3.94 -27.35 13.56
CA CYS A 151 -2.51 -27.27 13.84
C CYS A 151 -2.18 -26.45 15.11
N CYS A 152 -2.97 -25.41 15.39
CA CYS A 152 -2.63 -24.39 16.38
C CYS A 152 -3.66 -24.24 17.51
N GLY A 153 -4.82 -24.90 17.44
CA GLY A 153 -5.92 -24.71 18.41
C GLY A 153 -5.56 -25.05 19.86
N ASN A 154 -4.57 -25.91 20.08
CA ASN A 154 -4.07 -26.29 21.40
C ASN A 154 -2.83 -25.51 21.84
N LEU A 155 -2.31 -24.60 21.01
CA LEU A 155 -1.13 -23.79 21.34
C LEU A 155 -1.54 -22.57 22.18
N ASN A 156 -0.71 -22.23 23.16
CA ASN A 156 -0.87 -20.99 23.91
C ASN A 156 -0.32 -19.80 23.11
N LEU A 157 -1.14 -19.28 22.20
CA LEU A 157 -0.79 -18.14 21.35
C LEU A 157 -1.04 -16.83 22.08
N HIS A 158 -0.13 -15.86 21.90
CA HIS A 158 -0.31 -14.49 22.40
C HIS A 158 -1.25 -13.63 21.53
N PHE A 159 -1.80 -14.19 20.46
CA PHE A 159 -2.65 -13.50 19.49
C PHE A 159 -3.72 -14.45 18.95
N SER A 160 -4.79 -13.87 18.39
CA SER A 160 -5.99 -14.61 18.01
C SER A 160 -5.77 -15.50 16.79
N LEU A 161 -6.41 -16.68 16.80
CA LEU A 161 -6.39 -17.60 15.67
C LEU A 161 -7.31 -17.08 14.54
N SER A 162 -8.52 -16.65 14.87
CA SER A 162 -9.50 -16.06 13.95
C SER A 162 -9.61 -14.54 14.13
N ASN A 163 -10.06 -13.85 13.08
CA ASN A 163 -10.42 -12.43 13.14
C ASN A 163 -11.93 -12.28 13.34
N GLU A 164 -12.33 -11.53 14.37
CA GLU A 164 -13.74 -11.22 14.63
C GLU A 164 -14.27 -10.11 13.70
N ASP A 165 -13.38 -9.25 13.19
CA ASP A 165 -13.77 -8.24 12.20
C ASP A 165 -13.88 -8.85 10.80
N ASN A 166 -15.08 -8.75 10.23
CA ASN A 166 -15.40 -9.23 8.89
C ASN A 166 -15.18 -8.16 7.80
N SER A 167 -14.64 -6.99 8.13
CA SER A 167 -14.41 -5.88 7.18
C SER A 167 -13.58 -6.33 5.96
N LEU A 168 -12.52 -7.11 6.17
CA LEU A 168 -11.67 -7.64 5.09
C LEU A 168 -12.40 -8.63 4.16
N LYS A 169 -13.41 -9.37 4.66
CA LYS A 169 -14.18 -10.35 3.89
C LYS A 169 -15.05 -9.69 2.82
N GLN A 170 -15.35 -8.40 2.98
CA GLN A 170 -16.13 -7.62 2.02
C GLN A 170 -15.30 -7.22 0.77
N PHE A 171 -13.98 -7.37 0.83
CA PHE A 171 -13.08 -7.03 -0.27
C PHE A 171 -12.76 -8.24 -1.14
N THR A 172 -12.55 -7.99 -2.43
CA THR A 172 -12.04 -8.95 -3.40
C THR A 172 -10.56 -8.69 -3.69
N ALA A 173 -9.87 -9.69 -4.24
CA ALA A 173 -8.46 -9.56 -4.61
C ALA A 173 -8.21 -8.31 -5.46
N ALA A 174 -7.14 -7.59 -5.14
CA ALA A 174 -6.75 -6.37 -5.83
C ALA A 174 -6.22 -6.70 -7.24
N THR A 175 -7.11 -6.74 -8.23
CA THR A 175 -6.77 -7.05 -9.64
C THR A 175 -5.77 -6.08 -10.29
N TRP A 176 -5.52 -4.93 -9.66
CA TRP A 176 -4.56 -3.93 -10.12
C TRP A 176 -3.17 -4.10 -9.51
N VAL A 177 -3.03 -4.88 -8.43
CA VAL A 177 -1.74 -5.25 -7.83
C VAL A 177 -1.16 -6.38 -8.68
N VAL A 178 -0.68 -6.02 -9.87
CA VAL A 178 0.15 -6.93 -10.67
C VAL A 178 1.49 -6.95 -9.95
N LYS A 179 1.74 -8.01 -9.16
CA LYS A 179 3.12 -8.37 -8.79
C LYS A 179 3.94 -8.39 -10.08
N ALA A 180 5.21 -7.98 -10.00
CA ALA A 180 6.18 -8.13 -11.06
C ALA A 180 6.53 -9.62 -11.33
N THR A 181 5.55 -10.51 -11.27
CA THR A 181 5.63 -11.83 -11.87
C THR A 181 5.49 -11.58 -13.37
N GLU A 182 6.45 -12.08 -14.14
CA GLU A 182 6.34 -12.14 -15.60
C GLU A 182 4.95 -12.68 -15.98
N PRO A 183 4.36 -12.18 -17.08
CA PRO A 183 3.01 -12.56 -17.44
C PRO A 183 2.93 -14.08 -17.62
N GLU A 184 2.18 -14.74 -16.74
CA GLU A 184 1.70 -16.08 -17.01
C GLU A 184 0.91 -16.02 -18.32
N ALA A 185 1.40 -16.76 -19.32
CA ALA A 185 0.75 -16.89 -20.60
C ALA A 185 -0.68 -17.39 -20.40
N GLY A 186 -1.68 -16.56 -20.72
CA GLY A 186 -3.06 -17.04 -20.81
C GLY A 186 -4.19 -16.04 -20.60
N VAL A 187 -3.94 -14.81 -20.13
CA VAL A 187 -5.00 -13.80 -20.07
C VAL A 187 -4.85 -12.84 -21.24
N GLU A 188 -5.61 -13.07 -22.31
CA GLU A 188 -5.86 -12.08 -23.35
C GLU A 188 -6.55 -10.86 -22.71
N VAL A 189 -5.75 -9.90 -22.27
CA VAL A 189 -6.23 -8.55 -22.04
C VAL A 189 -6.44 -7.93 -23.41
N GLU A 190 -7.70 -7.76 -23.82
CA GLU A 190 -8.06 -7.00 -25.02
C GLU A 190 -7.34 -5.65 -25.01
N ALA A 191 -6.30 -5.55 -25.83
CA ALA A 191 -5.50 -4.35 -26.01
C ALA A 191 -6.24 -3.34 -26.91
N SER A 192 -7.40 -2.85 -26.46
CA SER A 192 -8.03 -1.69 -27.09
C SER A 192 -7.41 -0.41 -26.52
N GLY A 193 -6.50 0.20 -27.29
CA GLY A 193 -5.97 1.54 -26.99
C GLY A 193 -4.45 1.70 -26.92
N MET A 194 -3.66 0.73 -27.38
CA MET A 194 -2.22 0.98 -27.57
C MET A 194 -1.99 1.93 -28.75
N GLN A 195 -1.90 3.23 -28.45
CA GLN A 195 -1.38 4.22 -29.39
C GLN A 195 0.13 3.98 -29.56
N LYS A 196 0.50 3.26 -30.63
CA LYS A 196 1.90 3.09 -31.04
C LYS A 196 2.48 4.47 -31.34
N LYS A 197 3.40 4.95 -30.49
CA LYS A 197 4.19 6.14 -30.81
C LYS A 197 5.05 5.82 -32.03
N PHE A 198 4.67 6.36 -33.19
CA PHE A 198 5.54 6.38 -34.36
C PHE A 198 6.71 7.32 -34.06
N VAL A 199 7.92 6.78 -34.03
CA VAL A 199 9.14 7.59 -34.00
C VAL A 199 9.53 7.81 -35.47
N PRO A 200 9.52 9.05 -35.99
CA PRO A 200 9.98 9.30 -37.35
C PRO A 200 11.45 8.88 -37.45
N TRP A 201 11.78 8.03 -38.41
CA TRP A 201 13.18 7.75 -38.73
C TRP A 201 13.87 9.04 -39.16
N LYS A 202 15.10 9.21 -38.65
CA LYS A 202 15.96 10.36 -38.93
C LYS A 202 16.01 10.62 -40.44
N GLY A 203 15.71 11.85 -40.83
CA GLY A 203 16.07 12.33 -42.15
C GLY A 203 17.59 12.40 -42.27
N MET A 204 18.13 11.62 -43.20
CA MET A 204 19.30 11.92 -44.03
C MET A 204 19.22 11.02 -45.26
#